data_AF-A0A844IIL2-F1
#
_entry.id   AF-A0A844IIL2-F1
#
_cell.length_a   1.000
_cell.length_b   1.000
_cell.length_c   1.000
_cell.angle_alpha   90.00
_cell.angle_beta   90.00
_cell.angle_gamma   90.00
#
_symmetry.space_group_name_H-M   'P 1'
#
loop_
_entity.id
_entity.type
_entity.pdbx_description
1 polymer ?
#
loop_
_entity_poly.entity_id
_entity_poly.type
_entity_poly.pdbx_seq_one_letter_code
_entity_poly.pdbx_strand_id
1 'polypeptide(L)' 'MEKLEQYRNYVKQVITEYAQLGSAKDEIEQQLIFDSFGDHYQLMYVGWKNRRRQHG' A
#
# COMPACT_ATOMS: atom_id res chain seq x y z
N MET A 1 19.78 -7.36 13.48
CA MET A 1 19.73 -7.12 12.02
C MET A 1 18.75 -8.08 11.36
N GLU A 2 18.94 -9.40 11.48
CA GLU A 2 18.02 -10.42 10.91
C GLU A 2 16.55 -10.25 11.29
N LYS A 3 16.25 -10.02 12.57
CA LYS A 3 14.88 -9.77 13.05
C LYS A 3 14.22 -8.54 12.44
N LEU A 4 14.99 -7.49 12.16
CA LEU A 4 14.47 -6.26 11.55
C LEU A 4 14.09 -6.52 10.09
N GLU A 5 14.97 -7.16 9.32
CA GLU A 5 14.69 -7.56 7.94
C GLU A 5 13.48 -8.49 7.86
N GLN A 6 13.35 -9.42 8.79
CA GLN A 6 12.20 -10.30 8.89
C GLN A 6 10.89 -9.51 9.09
N TYR A 7 10.88 -8.50 9.96
CA TYR A 7 9.71 -7.65 10.16
C TYR A 7 9.39 -6.77 8.96
N ARG A 8 10.40 -6.19 8.31
CA ARG A 8 10.23 -5.42 7.07
C ARG A 8 9.55 -6.27 6.00
N ASN A 9 9.97 -7.52 5.86
CA ASN A 9 9.37 -8.47 4.91
C ASN A 9 7.92 -8.79 5.27
N TYR A 10 7.62 -9.07 6.54
CA TYR A 10 6.25 -9.34 6.98
C TYR A 10 5.31 -8.15 6.75
N VAL A 11 5.76 -6.92 7.06
CA VAL A 11 4.94 -5.72 6.84
C VAL A 11 4.67 -5.50 5.35
N LYS A 12 5.69 -5.57 4.50
CA LYS A 12 5.53 -5.44 3.04
C LYS A 12 4.60 -6.50 2.48
N GLN A 13 4.72 -7.75 2.96
CA GLN A 13 3.87 -8.86 2.53
C GLN A 13 2.40 -8.59 2.87
N VAL A 14 2.08 -8.28 4.13
CA VAL A 14 0.70 -8.02 4.57
C VAL A 14 0.08 -6.86 3.79
N ILE A 15 0.81 -5.77 3.57
CA ILE A 15 0.29 -4.61 2.83
C ILE A 15 0.04 -4.97 1.35
N THR A 16 0.95 -5.75 0.73
CA THR A 16 0.81 -6.20 -0.66
C THR A 16 -0.38 -7.14 -0.83
N GLU A 17 -0.55 -8.10 0.06
CA GLU A 17 -1.69 -9.03 0.07
C GLU A 17 -3.01 -8.27 0.24
N TYR A 18 -3.06 -7.29 1.15
CA TYR A 18 -4.26 -6.48 1.35
C TYR A 18 -4.61 -5.64 0.12
N ALA A 19 -3.62 -5.10 -0.60
CA ALA A 19 -3.85 -4.39 -1.86
C ALA A 19 -4.48 -5.31 -2.93
N GLN A 20 -4.08 -6.58 -3.00
CA GLN A 20 -4.62 -7.54 -3.98
C GLN A 20 -6.09 -7.93 -3.74
N LEU A 21 -6.63 -7.67 -2.55
CA LEU A 21 -8.06 -7.85 -2.27
C LEU A 21 -8.93 -6.79 -2.97
N GLY A 22 -8.34 -5.68 -3.42
CA GLY A 22 -9.03 -4.63 -4.17
C GLY A 22 -9.39 -5.04 -5.61
N SER A 23 -10.42 -4.41 -6.17
CA SER A 23 -10.82 -4.64 -7.56
C SER A 23 -9.93 -3.85 -8.52
N ALA A 24 -9.34 -4.54 -9.50
CA ALA A 24 -8.53 -3.93 -10.56
C ALA A 24 -9.30 -2.99 -11.52
N LYS A 25 -10.63 -2.89 -11.38
CA LYS A 25 -11.51 -2.07 -12.23
C LYS A 25 -12.05 -0.80 -11.54
N ASP A 26 -11.54 -0.45 -10.35
CA ASP A 26 -11.99 0.76 -9.67
C ASP A 26 -11.27 2.00 -10.25
N GLU A 27 -11.96 3.13 -10.30
CA GLU A 27 -11.37 4.44 -10.69
C GLU A 27 -10.38 4.97 -9.63
N ILE A 28 -10.25 4.23 -8.53
CA ILE A 28 -9.37 4.50 -7.41
C ILE A 28 -8.21 3.50 -7.45
N GLU A 29 -7.01 4.01 -7.69
CA GLU A 29 -5.80 3.19 -7.72
C GLU A 29 -5.33 2.88 -6.29
N GLN A 30 -4.84 1.67 -6.09
CA GLN A 30 -4.12 1.27 -4.90
C GLN A 30 -2.62 1.38 -5.17
N GLN A 31 -1.93 2.20 -4.40
CA GLN A 31 -0.50 2.47 -4.56
C GLN A 31 0.27 1.99 -3.32
N LEU A 32 1.29 1.17 -3.54
CA LEU A 32 2.19 0.67 -2.51
C LEU A 32 3.39 1.62 -2.39
N ILE A 33 3.60 2.20 -1.21
CA ILE A 33 4.71 3.12 -0.94
C ILE A 33 5.55 2.52 0.19
N PHE A 34 6.75 2.05 -0.16
CA PHE A 34 7.67 1.41 0.78
C PHE A 34 9.00 2.17 0.83
N ASP A 35 9.21 2.93 1.90
CA ASP A 35 10.51 3.50 2.25
C ASP A 35 11.21 2.55 3.23
N SER A 36 12.19 1.79 2.71
CA SER A 36 12.96 0.85 3.53
C SER A 36 14.12 1.50 4.28
N PHE A 37 14.45 2.76 3.98
CA PHE A 37 15.48 3.52 4.71
C PHE A 37 14.87 4.19 5.95
N GLY A 38 13.68 4.79 5.81
CA GLY A 38 12.91 5.40 6.90
C GLY A 38 12.01 4.44 7.68
N ASP A 39 11.90 3.18 7.24
CA ASP A 39 10.96 2.19 7.80
C ASP A 39 9.49 2.66 7.76
N HIS A 40 9.08 3.21 6.61
CA HIS A 40 7.71 3.67 6.35
C HIS A 40 7.07 2.82 5.27
N TYR A 41 5.87 2.29 5.55
CA TYR A 41 5.16 1.40 4.65
C TYR A 41 3.68 1.78 4.60
N GLN A 42 3.19 2.14 3.42
CA GLN A 42 1.84 2.65 3.24
C GLN A 42 1.18 1.99 2.02
N LEU A 43 -0.14 1.79 2.14
CA LEU A 43 -1.03 1.56 1.02
C LEU A 43 -1.91 2.80 0.90
N MET A 44 -1.91 3.43 -0.27
CA MET A 44 -2.71 4.61 -0.55
C MET A 44 -3.77 4.32 -1.59
N TYR A 45 -4.93 4.95 -1.42
CA TYR A 45 -6.04 4.97 -2.36
C TYR A 45 -6.06 6.33 -3.05
N VAL A 46 -5.75 6.33 -4.35
CA VAL A 46 -5.48 7.54 -5.11
C VAL A 46 -6.33 7.49 -6.37
N GLY A 47 -7.33 8.35 -6.47
CA GLY A 47 -8.10 8.48 -7.70
C GLY A 47 -9.21 9.50 -7.63
N TRP A 48 -10.15 9.40 -8.56
CA TRP A 48 -11.35 10.22 -8.60
C TRP A 48 -12.55 9.31 -8.81
N LYS A 49 -13.63 9.58 -8.07
CA LYS A 49 -14.90 8.87 -8.25
C LYS A 49 -16.04 9.84 -8.10
N ASN A 50 -16.97 9.88 -9.06
CA ASN A 50 -18.10 10.82 -9.04
C ASN A 50 -17.69 12.29 -8.83
N ARG A 51 -16.63 12.75 -9.52
CA ARG A 51 -16.05 14.11 -9.38
C ARG A 51 -15.52 14.44 -7.97
N ARG A 52 -15.37 13.43 -7.09
CA ARG A 52 -14.77 13.57 -5.76
C ARG A 52 -13.37 12.96 -5.76
N ARG A 53 -12.39 13.73 -5.27
CA ARG A 53 -11.03 13.24 -5.03
C ARG A 53 -11.04 12.20 -3.92
N GLN A 54 -10.44 11.05 -4.17
CA GLN A 54 -10.08 10.08 -3.14
C GLN A 54 -8.57 10.12 -2.95
N HIS A 55 -8.16 10.25 -1.69
CA HIS A 55 -6.77 10.31 -1.27
C HIS A 55 -6.70 9.94 0.21
N GLY A 56 -6.07 8.82 0.53
CA GLY A 56 -5.87 8.35 1.91
C GLY A 56 -5.42 6.91 1.98
#